data_AF-A0A6A7L733-F1
#
_entry.id   AF-A0A6A7L733-F1
#
_cell.length_a   1.000
_cell.length_b   1.000
_cell.length_c   1.000
_cell.angle_alpha   90.00
_cell.angle_beta   90.00
_cell.angle_gamma   90.00
#
_symmetry.space_group_name_H-M   'P 1'
#
loop_
_entity.id
_entity.type
_entity.pdbx_description
1 polymer ?
#
loop_
_entity_poly.entity_id
_entity_poly.type
_entity_poly.pdbx_seq_one_letter_code
_entity_poly.pdbx_strand_id
1 'polypeptide(L)'
;MSGAYIKQRDGAYMVAGSRVSLDSIVYSFVSGQSAETIAQAFPVLSLEQVYGAITYYLAHRDEVDQYLEVRQQDFDAKRRLARDADPMFYQKLMDAKKQTPLAR
;
A
#
# COMPACT_ATOMS: atom_id res chain seq x y z
N MET A 1 4.48 25.71 -6.28
CA MET A 1 5.80 25.17 -6.64
C MET A 1 5.59 23.76 -7.15
N SER A 2 5.88 23.51 -8.42
CA SER A 2 5.81 22.16 -9.01
C SER A 2 6.95 21.31 -8.45
N GLY A 3 6.72 20.67 -7.30
CA GLY A 3 7.61 19.67 -6.73
C GLY A 3 7.26 18.28 -7.27
N ALA A 4 8.25 17.38 -7.34
CA ALA A 4 7.98 15.98 -7.65
C ALA A 4 7.02 15.39 -6.60
N TYR A 5 5.88 14.85 -7.03
CA TYR A 5 4.89 14.26 -6.13
C TYR A 5 5.36 12.95 -5.49
N ILE A 6 6.32 12.28 -6.10
CA ILE A 6 6.84 10.99 -5.67
C ILE A 6 8.34 11.10 -5.40
N LYS A 7 8.77 10.48 -4.30
CA LYS A 7 10.18 10.32 -3.91
C LYS A 7 10.46 8.84 -3.68
N GLN A 8 11.64 8.38 -4.08
CA GLN A 8 12.13 7.07 -3.67
C GLN A 8 12.98 7.21 -2.40
N ARG A 9 12.79 6.28 -1.46
CA ARG A 9 13.62 6.15 -0.26
C ARG A 9 13.81 4.67 0.06
N ASP A 10 15.05 4.25 0.20
CA ASP A 10 15.41 2.87 0.56
C ASP A 10 14.74 1.82 -0.36
N GLY A 11 14.62 2.15 -1.65
CA GLY A 11 13.97 1.31 -2.66
C GLY A 11 12.45 1.35 -2.66
N ALA A 12 11.79 2.17 -1.82
CA ALA A 12 10.34 2.31 -1.77
C ALA A 12 9.85 3.66 -2.31
N TYR A 13 8.75 3.66 -3.05
CA TYR A 13 8.08 4.85 -3.54
C TYR A 13 7.16 5.47 -2.48
N MET A 14 7.32 6.76 -2.24
CA MET A 14 6.59 7.51 -1.22
C MET A 14 6.00 8.79 -1.82
N VAL A 15 4.80 9.18 -1.37
CA VAL A 15 4.24 10.49 -1.70
C VAL A 15 5.08 11.56 -0.99
N ALA A 16 5.60 12.51 -1.75
CA ALA A 16 6.47 13.58 -1.28
C ALA A 16 5.82 14.36 -0.14
N GLY A 17 6.61 14.71 0.88
CA GLY A 17 6.09 15.34 2.10
C GLY A 17 5.33 14.43 3.07
N SER A 18 5.13 13.14 2.75
CA SER A 18 4.41 12.20 3.62
C SER A 18 5.19 10.90 3.90
N ARG A 19 4.59 10.03 4.73
CA ARG A 19 4.98 8.63 4.93
C ARG A 19 4.06 7.65 4.19
N VAL A 20 3.14 8.15 3.36
CA VAL A 20 2.22 7.32 2.59
C VAL A 20 2.98 6.76 1.38
N SER A 21 2.98 5.44 1.23
CA SER A 21 3.57 4.76 0.08
C SER A 21 2.73 4.98 -1.17
N LEU A 22 3.40 5.04 -2.33
CA LEU A 22 2.74 5.07 -3.63
C LEU A 22 1.86 3.84 -3.82
N ASP A 23 2.31 2.67 -3.36
CA ASP A 23 1.62 1.38 -3.43
C ASP A 23 0.16 1.49 -2.95
N SER A 24 -0.06 2.17 -1.82
CA SER A 24 -1.40 2.33 -1.22
C SER A 24 -2.33 3.14 -2.12
N ILE A 25 -1.80 4.18 -2.78
CA ILE A 25 -2.56 5.01 -3.71
C ILE A 25 -2.88 4.22 -4.98
N VAL A 26 -1.91 3.48 -5.50
CA VAL A 26 -2.07 2.65 -6.71
C VAL A 26 -3.10 1.56 -6.51
N TYR A 27 -3.01 0.80 -5.41
CA TYR A 27 -3.99 -0.25 -5.12
C TYR A 27 -5.42 0.29 -5.03
N SER A 28 -5.61 1.42 -4.34
CA SER A 28 -6.92 2.07 -4.26
C SER A 28 -7.42 2.54 -5.63
N PHE A 29 -6.58 3.21 -6.42
CA PHE A 29 -6.95 3.70 -7.74
C PHE A 29 -7.31 2.55 -8.71
N VAL A 30 -6.49 1.50 -8.76
CA VAL A 30 -6.74 0.32 -9.61
C VAL A 30 -7.98 -0.44 -9.15
N SER A 31 -8.34 -0.39 -7.87
CA SER A 31 -9.61 -0.93 -7.36
C SER A 31 -10.85 -0.09 -7.74
N GLY A 32 -10.68 1.00 -8.49
CA GLY A 32 -11.75 1.84 -8.99
C GLY A 32 -12.15 2.99 -8.06
N GLN A 33 -11.38 3.26 -7.00
CA GLN A 33 -11.65 4.40 -6.13
C GLN A 33 -11.27 5.72 -6.83
N SER A 34 -12.12 6.75 -6.66
CA SER A 34 -11.82 8.11 -7.13
C SER A 34 -10.66 8.73 -6.34
N ALA A 35 -9.96 9.70 -6.92
CA ALA A 35 -8.90 10.44 -6.23
C ALA A 35 -9.41 11.14 -4.96
N GLU A 36 -10.64 11.64 -4.96
CA GLU A 36 -11.30 12.26 -3.82
C GLU A 36 -11.54 11.26 -2.69
N THR A 37 -12.05 10.07 -3.03
CA THR A 37 -12.22 8.97 -2.06
C THR A 37 -10.87 8.54 -1.47
N ILE A 38 -9.83 8.48 -2.29
CA ILE A 38 -8.47 8.16 -1.85
C ILE A 38 -7.94 9.25 -0.91
N ALA A 39 -8.09 10.53 -1.26
CA ALA A 39 -7.68 11.63 -0.40
C ALA A 39 -8.40 11.63 0.96
N GLN A 40 -9.68 11.27 0.99
CA GLN A 40 -10.42 11.08 2.24
C GLN A 40 -9.86 9.93 3.10
N ALA A 41 -9.40 8.85 2.47
CA ALA A 41 -8.76 7.73 3.16
C ALA A 41 -7.35 8.06 3.68
N PHE A 42 -6.69 9.08 3.11
CA PHE A 42 -5.37 9.57 3.53
C PHE A 42 -5.39 11.06 3.89
N PRO A 43 -5.97 11.46 5.05
CA PRO A 43 -6.14 12.89 5.42
C PRO A 43 -4.83 13.69 5.54
N VAL A 44 -3.68 13.02 5.56
CA VAL A 44 -2.35 13.65 5.56
C VAL A 44 -1.88 14.09 4.16
N LEU A 45 -2.60 13.69 3.12
CA LEU A 45 -2.33 14.07 1.73
C LEU A 45 -3.34 15.11 1.26
N SER A 46 -2.87 16.10 0.51
CA SER A 46 -3.77 16.95 -0.27
C SER A 46 -4.33 16.18 -1.47
N LEU A 47 -5.49 16.62 -1.96
CA LEU A 47 -6.07 16.08 -3.19
C LEU A 47 -5.10 16.22 -4.38
N GLU A 48 -4.35 17.33 -4.44
CA GLU A 48 -3.28 17.55 -5.42
C GLU A 48 -2.20 16.46 -5.35
N GLN A 49 -1.73 16.09 -4.16
CA GLN A 49 -0.73 15.04 -3.98
C GLN A 49 -1.25 13.67 -4.43
N VAL A 50 -2.54 13.38 -4.20
CA VAL A 50 -3.17 12.14 -4.66
C VAL A 50 -3.25 12.10 -6.19
N TYR A 51 -3.73 13.17 -6.81
CA TYR A 51 -3.72 13.28 -8.28
C TYR A 51 -2.32 13.18 -8.86
N GLY A 52 -1.35 13.82 -8.23
CA GLY A 52 0.06 13.75 -8.61
C GLY A 52 0.64 12.33 -8.53
N ALA A 53 0.29 11.58 -7.48
CA ALA A 53 0.68 10.19 -7.32
C ALA A 53 0.04 9.27 -8.39
N ILE A 54 -1.24 9.45 -8.67
CA ILE A 54 -1.94 8.72 -9.74
C ILE A 54 -1.31 9.04 -11.10
N THR A 55 -1.04 10.32 -11.37
CA THR A 55 -0.41 10.76 -12.62
C THR A 55 0.98 10.14 -12.78
N TYR A 56 1.78 10.11 -11.71
CA TYR A 56 3.09 9.46 -11.72
C TYR A 56 2.97 7.97 -12.04
N TYR A 57 2.03 7.26 -11.39
CA TYR A 57 1.77 5.85 -11.68
C TYR A 57 1.40 5.62 -13.14
N LEU A 58 0.47 6.39 -13.69
CA LEU A 58 0.05 6.26 -15.08
C LEU A 58 1.19 6.49 -16.07
N ALA A 59 2.11 7.40 -15.75
CA ALA A 59 3.29 7.67 -16.58
C ALA A 59 4.40 6.62 -16.46
N HIS A 60 4.46 5.85 -15.38
CA HIS A 60 5.52 4.87 -15.08
C HIS A 60 4.94 3.49 -14.79
N ARG A 61 3.83 3.14 -15.46
CA ARG A 61 2.99 2.02 -15.08
C ARG A 61 3.74 0.69 -15.04
N ASP A 62 4.50 0.38 -16.09
CA ASP A 62 5.24 -0.88 -16.20
C ASP A 62 6.30 -1.02 -15.08
N GLU A 63 7.02 0.06 -14.80
CA GLU A 63 8.04 0.09 -13.74
C GLU A 63 7.42 -0.09 -12.36
N VAL A 64 6.32 0.62 -12.08
CA VAL A 64 5.65 0.56 -10.78
C VAL A 64 4.95 -0.78 -10.61
N ASP A 65 4.28 -1.32 -11.63
CA ASP A 65 3.63 -2.63 -11.58
C ASP A 65 4.67 -3.74 -11.31
N GLN A 66 5.83 -3.72 -11.97
CA GLN A 66 6.93 -4.65 -11.70
C GLN A 66 7.45 -4.53 -10.26
N TYR A 67 7.66 -3.30 -9.78
CA TYR A 67 8.08 -3.06 -8.40
C TYR A 67 7.05 -3.61 -7.38
N LEU A 68 5.75 -3.39 -7.63
CA LEU A 68 4.68 -3.89 -6.75
C LEU A 68 4.62 -5.41 -6.74
N GLU A 69 4.83 -6.07 -7.88
CA GLU A 69 4.87 -7.53 -7.97
C GLU A 69 6.02 -8.11 -7.13
N VAL A 70 7.24 -7.57 -7.27
CA VAL A 70 8.40 -8.01 -6.49
C VAL A 70 8.14 -7.85 -4.99
N ARG A 71 7.59 -6.70 -4.58
CA ARG A 71 7.26 -6.47 -3.16
C ARG A 71 6.20 -7.42 -2.62
N GLN A 72 5.20 -7.75 -3.43
CA GLN A 72 4.16 -8.70 -3.05
C GLN A 72 4.75 -10.09 -2.84
N GLN A 73 5.62 -10.55 -3.74
CA GLN A 73 6.31 -11.84 -3.62
C GLN A 73 7.16 -11.91 -2.36
N ASP A 74 7.94 -10.86 -2.07
CA ASP A 74 8.75 -10.75 -0.86
C ASP A 74 7.92 -10.77 0.42
N PHE A 75 6.80 -10.03 0.43
CA PHE A 75 5.88 -10.00 1.56
C PHE A 75 5.28 -11.38 1.81
N ASP A 76 4.83 -12.06 0.76
CA ASP A 76 4.25 -13.40 0.88
C ASP A 76 5.28 -14.43 1.32
N ALA A 77 6.52 -14.35 0.84
CA ALA A 77 7.61 -15.21 1.28
C ALA A 77 7.91 -15.02 2.78
N LYS A 78 8.07 -13.77 3.23
CA LYS A 78 8.28 -13.44 4.66
C LYS A 78 7.11 -13.91 5.52
N ARG A 79 5.88 -13.74 5.03
CA ARG A 79 4.68 -14.19 5.72
C ARG A 79 4.62 -15.72 5.86
N ARG A 80 5.03 -16.47 4.84
CA ARG A 80 5.15 -17.94 4.91
C ARG A 80 6.22 -18.35 5.93
N LEU A 81 7.43 -17.79 5.82
CA LEU A 81 8.52 -18.08 6.77
C LEU A 81 8.13 -17.79 8.22
N ALA A 82 7.44 -16.67 8.47
CA ALA A 82 6.96 -16.34 9.81
C ALA A 82 5.93 -17.37 10.33
N ARG A 83 5.05 -17.87 9.46
CA ARG A 83 4.07 -18.92 9.81
C ARG A 83 4.76 -20.24 10.16
N ASP A 84 5.77 -20.61 9.38
CA ASP A 84 6.50 -21.86 9.57
C ASP A 84 7.41 -21.80 10.81
N ALA A 85 7.91 -20.60 11.16
CA ALA A 85 8.77 -20.39 12.32
C ALA A 85 8.03 -20.49 13.68
N ASP A 86 6.75 -20.10 13.74
CA ASP A 86 5.93 -20.27 14.94
C ASP A 86 4.49 -20.67 14.61
N PRO A 87 4.26 -21.96 14.29
CA PRO A 87 2.95 -22.46 13.91
C PRO A 87 1.90 -22.32 15.02
N MET A 88 2.32 -22.41 16.29
CA MET A 88 1.41 -22.32 17.44
C MET A 88 0.91 -20.90 17.68
N PHE A 89 1.77 -19.89 17.51
CA PHE A 89 1.35 -18.48 17.54
C PHE A 89 0.34 -18.18 16.44
N TYR A 90 0.59 -18.65 15.21
CA TYR A 90 -0.34 -18.45 14.11
C TYR A 90 -1.66 -19.21 14.31
N GLN A 91 -1.62 -20.42 14.88
CA GLN A 91 -2.83 -21.16 15.24
C GLN A 91 -3.69 -20.35 16.22
N LYS A 92 -3.09 -19.81 17.29
CA LYS A 92 -3.79 -18.95 18.26
C LYS A 92 -4.38 -17.69 17.60
N LEU A 93 -3.65 -17.04 16.70
CA LEU A 93 -4.17 -15.89 15.95
C LEU A 93 -5.37 -16.26 15.07
N MET A 94 -5.35 -17.43 14.42
CA MET A 94 -6.46 -17.91 13.59
C MET A 94 -7.69 -18.22 14.44
N ASP A 95 -7.50 -18.82 15.62
CA ASP A 95 -8.60 -19.14 16.54
C ASP A 95 -9.22 -17.86 17.13
N ALA A 96 -8.39 -16.87 17.49
CA ALA A 96 -8.88 -15.55 17.94
C ALA A 96 -9.68 -14.81 16.86
N LYS A 97 -9.28 -14.91 15.58
CA LYS A 97 -10.04 -14.33 14.46
C LYS A 97 -11.41 -14.99 14.26
N LYS A 98 -11.53 -16.30 14.52
CA LYS A 98 -12.81 -17.02 14.48
C LYS A 98 -13.72 -16.69 15.67
N GLN A 99 -13.13 -16.34 16.80
CA GLN A 99 -13.84 -16.03 18.03
C GLN A 99 -14.28 -14.57 18.16
N THR A 100 -13.75 -13.66 17.33
CA THR A 100 -14.21 -12.26 17.30
C THR A 100 -15.55 -12.21 16.56
N PRO A 101 -16.70 -12.05 17.25
CA PRO A 101 -17.92 -11.73 16.55
C PRO A 101 -17.73 -10.31 16.01
N LEU A 102 -18.04 -10.09 14.73
CA LEU A 102 -18.28 -8.75 14.20
C LEU A 102 -19.44 -8.16 15.02
N ALA A 103 -19.12 -7.47 16.11
CA ALA A 103 -20.07 -6.66 16.85
C ALA A 103 -20.58 -5.60 15.87
N ARG A 104 -21.88 -5.69 15.58
CA ARG A 104 -22.63 -4.76 14.74
C ARG A 104 -22.64 -3.35 15.32
#